data_AF-A0A849QZ87-F1
#
_entry.id   AF-A0A849QZ87-F1
#
_cell.length_a   1.000
_cell.length_b   1.000
_cell.length_c   1.000
_cell.angle_alpha   90.00
_cell.angle_beta   90.00
_cell.angle_gamma   90.00
#
_symmetry.space_group_name_H-M   'P 1'
#
loop_
_entity.id
_entity.type
_entity.pdbx_description
1 polymer ?
#
loop_
_entity_poly.entity_id
_entity_poly.type
_entity_poly.pdbx_seq_one_letter_code
_entity_poly.pdbx_strand_id
1 'polypeptide(L)'
;MNFKRKGQSATEYLMTYGWAILAITIVGALLYTQVFSNKSCTNGANGWDMTSNVVPVGNQYSLAADGTLSIGVVNRLDTNVTVQSVTIDSTVVEVLELNAGQDGSLSSVAGVATAATVGDCYTKTVTITYDTDLVDGLKSTGTISGRYA
;
A
#
# COMPACT_ATOMS: atom_id res chain seq x y z
N MET A 1 2.85 -31.85 58.43
CA MET A 1 2.50 -30.86 57.39
C MET A 1 2.02 -31.62 56.15
N ASN A 2 0.75 -31.46 55.77
CA ASN A 2 0.09 -32.19 54.68
C ASN A 2 -0.05 -31.30 53.43
N PHE A 3 0.75 -31.58 52.39
CA PHE A 3 0.64 -30.96 51.05
C PHE A 3 0.72 -32.05 49.97
N LYS A 4 -0.27 -32.93 49.86
CA LYS A 4 -0.31 -33.94 48.78
C LYS A 4 -1.75 -34.28 48.42
N ARG A 5 -2.42 -33.47 47.58
CA ARG A 5 -3.65 -33.90 46.86
C ARG A 5 -4.29 -32.89 45.88
N LYS A 6 -3.74 -31.69 45.68
CA LYS A 6 -4.38 -30.68 44.80
C LYS A 6 -3.96 -30.74 43.31
N GLY A 7 -2.95 -31.54 42.94
CA GLY A 7 -2.44 -31.60 41.56
C GLY A 7 -3.03 -32.71 40.67
N GLN A 8 -3.52 -33.82 41.24
CA GLN A 8 -3.97 -34.98 40.45
C GLN A 8 -5.34 -34.79 39.77
N SER A 9 -6.22 -33.96 40.33
CA SER A 9 -7.51 -33.68 39.69
C SER A 9 -7.38 -32.68 38.53
N ALA A 10 -6.38 -31.79 38.55
CA ALA A 10 -6.18 -30.80 37.49
C ALA A 10 -5.73 -31.45 36.16
N THR A 11 -4.96 -32.54 36.23
CA THR A 11 -4.51 -33.27 35.03
C THR A 11 -5.63 -34.06 34.35
N GLU A 12 -6.64 -34.47 35.09
CA GLU A 12 -7.79 -35.23 34.55
C GLU A 12 -8.70 -34.35 33.69
N TYR A 13 -8.95 -33.11 34.13
CA TYR A 13 -9.68 -32.12 33.33
C TYR A 13 -8.89 -31.68 32.10
N LEU A 14 -7.56 -31.60 32.19
CA LEU A 14 -6.71 -31.24 31.06
C LEU A 14 -6.71 -32.30 29.96
N MET A 15 -6.82 -33.59 30.31
CA MET A 15 -6.88 -34.68 29.32
C MET A 15 -8.25 -34.83 28.67
N THR A 16 -9.34 -34.65 29.41
CA THR A 16 -10.73 -34.81 28.89
C THR A 16 -11.20 -33.61 28.08
N TYR A 17 -10.80 -32.41 28.47
CA TYR A 17 -11.14 -31.16 27.78
C TYR A 17 -9.96 -30.55 27.02
N GLY A 18 -8.85 -31.27 26.87
CA GLY A 18 -7.67 -30.79 26.13
C GLY A 18 -7.99 -30.39 24.68
N TRP A 19 -8.93 -31.09 24.06
CA TRP A 19 -9.43 -30.75 22.72
C TRP A 19 -10.15 -29.39 22.67
N ALA A 20 -10.86 -29.02 23.74
CA ALA A 20 -11.57 -27.74 23.82
C ALA A 20 -10.59 -26.57 23.95
N ILE A 21 -9.53 -26.73 24.73
CA ILE A 21 -8.45 -25.73 24.84
C ILE A 21 -7.73 -25.57 23.49
N LEU A 22 -7.48 -26.67 22.79
CA LEU A 22 -6.89 -26.66 21.45
C LEU A 22 -7.80 -25.94 20.43
N ALA A 23 -9.10 -26.22 20.46
CA ALA A 23 -10.06 -25.54 19.60
C ALA A 23 -10.11 -24.03 19.87
N ILE A 24 -10.16 -23.61 21.14
CA ILE A 24 -10.17 -22.19 21.52
C ILE A 24 -8.89 -21.49 21.08
N THR A 25 -7.73 -22.13 21.21
CA THR A 25 -6.45 -21.53 20.80
C THR A 25 -6.34 -21.39 19.28
N ILE A 26 -6.80 -22.36 18.49
CA ILE A 26 -6.86 -22.23 17.02
C ILE A 26 -7.81 -21.11 16.60
N VAL A 27 -9.03 -21.09 17.14
CA VAL A 27 -10.02 -20.04 16.82
C VAL A 27 -9.52 -18.67 17.26
N GLY A 28 -8.90 -18.58 18.45
CA GLY A 28 -8.27 -17.37 18.94
C GLY A 28 -7.13 -16.88 18.04
N ALA A 29 -6.28 -17.80 17.54
CA ALA A 29 -5.22 -17.47 16.60
C ALA A 29 -5.78 -16.99 15.25
N LEU A 30 -6.82 -17.63 14.72
CA LEU A 30 -7.47 -17.23 13.46
C LEU A 30 -8.16 -15.87 13.58
N LEU A 31 -8.89 -15.63 14.67
CA LEU A 31 -9.49 -14.33 14.95
C LEU A 31 -8.42 -13.26 15.17
N TYR A 32 -7.30 -13.61 15.82
CA TYR A 32 -6.15 -12.71 15.93
C TYR A 32 -5.59 -12.36 14.56
N THR A 33 -5.38 -13.33 13.66
CA THR A 33 -4.86 -13.05 12.31
C THR A 33 -5.83 -12.26 11.43
N GLN A 34 -7.14 -12.46 11.58
CA GLN A 34 -8.13 -11.87 10.68
C GLN A 34 -8.74 -10.54 11.18
N VAL A 35 -8.97 -10.43 12.49
CA VAL A 35 -9.65 -9.26 13.09
C VAL A 35 -8.64 -8.27 13.66
N PHE A 36 -7.56 -8.77 14.25
CA PHE A 36 -6.57 -7.92 14.96
C PHE A 36 -5.28 -7.71 14.15
N SER A 37 -4.92 -8.65 13.29
CA SER A 37 -3.90 -8.52 12.25
C SER A 37 -4.50 -7.92 10.98
N ASN A 38 -5.34 -6.90 11.16
CA ASN A 38 -5.47 -5.86 10.15
C ASN A 38 -4.05 -5.39 9.87
N LYS A 39 -3.42 -5.91 8.80
CA LYS A 39 -2.13 -5.43 8.32
C LYS A 39 -2.31 -3.93 8.23
N SER A 40 -1.71 -3.18 9.15
CA SER A 40 -1.94 -1.75 9.29
C SER A 40 -1.21 -1.08 8.14
N CYS A 41 -1.89 -1.07 7.00
CA CYS A 41 -1.38 -0.51 5.77
C CYS A 41 -1.88 0.92 5.74
N THR A 42 -0.95 1.81 6.08
CA THR A 42 -1.18 3.24 6.04
C THR A 42 -1.06 3.68 4.59
N ASN A 43 -2.04 4.45 4.12
CA ASN A 43 -1.92 5.15 2.86
C ASN A 43 -0.78 6.17 3.01
N GLY A 44 0.28 6.01 2.22
CA GLY A 44 1.43 6.91 2.25
C GLY A 44 2.12 7.02 0.90
N ALA A 45 2.64 8.21 0.60
CA ALA A 45 3.57 8.45 -0.49
C ALA A 45 4.93 8.80 0.14
N ASN A 46 5.92 7.92 0.02
CA ASN A 46 7.20 8.02 0.74
C ASN A 46 8.39 7.94 -0.23
N GLY A 47 9.55 8.47 0.19
CA GLY A 47 10.80 8.33 -0.56
C GLY A 47 10.94 9.28 -1.76
N TRP A 48 10.08 10.29 -1.86
CA TRP A 48 10.20 11.36 -2.84
C TRP A 48 11.32 12.31 -2.42
N ASP A 49 12.29 12.55 -3.30
CA ASP A 49 13.40 13.48 -3.05
C ASP A 49 12.84 14.88 -2.73
N MET A 50 13.46 15.60 -1.80
CA MET A 50 13.10 16.98 -1.46
C MET A 50 13.26 17.93 -2.65
N THR A 51 14.06 17.56 -3.66
CA THR A 51 14.19 18.30 -4.91
C THR A 51 13.20 17.86 -5.99
N SER A 52 12.34 16.88 -5.69
CA SER A 52 11.32 16.41 -6.63
C SER A 52 10.25 17.46 -6.81
N ASN A 53 10.19 18.00 -8.02
CA ASN A 53 9.29 19.08 -8.39
C ASN A 53 7.92 18.59 -8.87
N VAL A 54 7.87 17.36 -9.38
CA VAL A 54 6.63 16.70 -9.77
C VAL A 54 6.46 15.47 -8.90
N VAL A 55 5.41 15.44 -8.09
CA VAL A 55 5.19 14.38 -7.08
C VAL A 55 3.71 14.00 -7.02
N PRO A 56 3.36 12.83 -6.49
CA PRO A 56 1.96 12.49 -6.28
C PRO A 56 1.30 13.44 -5.28
N VAL A 57 0.04 13.77 -5.51
CA VAL A 57 -0.77 14.50 -4.55
C VAL A 57 -1.09 13.56 -3.37
N GLY A 58 -0.86 14.04 -2.16
CA GLY A 58 -1.05 13.26 -0.93
C GLY A 58 -2.45 12.64 -0.87
N ASN A 59 -2.51 11.32 -0.70
CA ASN A 59 -3.73 10.51 -0.62
C ASN A 59 -4.63 10.50 -1.88
N GLN A 60 -4.19 11.07 -3.00
CA GLN A 60 -4.93 10.99 -4.28
C GLN A 60 -4.36 9.89 -5.16
N TYR A 61 -4.36 8.66 -4.66
CA TYR A 61 -4.06 7.49 -5.48
C TYR A 61 -4.90 6.30 -5.02
N SER A 62 -5.28 5.46 -5.96
CA SER A 62 -6.08 4.27 -5.72
C SER A 62 -5.69 3.20 -6.72
N LEU A 63 -5.43 1.98 -6.23
CA LEU A 63 -5.14 0.83 -7.06
C LEU A 63 -6.31 -0.14 -6.91
N ALA A 64 -7.10 -0.32 -7.97
CA ALA A 64 -8.19 -1.26 -7.98
C ALA A 64 -7.67 -2.70 -8.11
N ALA A 65 -8.45 -3.66 -7.61
CA ALA A 65 -8.12 -5.09 -7.69
C ALA A 65 -7.95 -5.61 -9.13
N ASP A 66 -8.54 -4.94 -10.12
CA ASP A 66 -8.40 -5.22 -11.56
C ASP A 66 -7.08 -4.72 -12.16
N GLY A 67 -6.23 -4.08 -11.35
CA GLY A 67 -4.95 -3.52 -11.75
C GLY A 67 -5.02 -2.13 -12.34
N THR A 68 -6.18 -1.45 -12.23
CA THR A 68 -6.34 -0.05 -12.61
C THR A 68 -5.79 0.86 -11.51
N LEU A 69 -4.73 1.61 -11.79
CA LEU A 69 -4.23 2.67 -10.90
C LEU A 69 -4.76 4.04 -11.31
N SER A 70 -5.27 4.81 -10.36
CA SER A 70 -5.47 6.25 -10.49
C SER A 70 -4.45 6.97 -9.61
N ILE A 71 -3.79 8.00 -10.13
CA ILE A 71 -2.80 8.79 -9.38
C ILE A 71 -2.89 10.27 -9.75
N GLY A 72 -3.09 11.11 -8.74
CA GLY A 72 -2.95 12.56 -8.83
C GLY A 72 -1.48 12.94 -8.76
N VAL A 73 -1.03 13.84 -9.63
CA VAL A 73 0.33 14.36 -9.70
C VAL A 73 0.27 15.89 -9.68
N VAL A 74 1.11 16.52 -8.86
CA VAL A 74 1.22 17.97 -8.78
C VAL A 74 2.52 18.44 -9.39
N ASN A 75 2.44 19.51 -10.18
CA ASN A 75 3.59 20.30 -10.58
C ASN A 75 3.85 21.41 -9.55
N ARG A 76 4.97 21.31 -8.82
CA ARG A 76 5.40 22.31 -7.83
C ARG A 76 6.31 23.39 -8.41
N LEU A 77 6.57 23.38 -9.72
CA LEU A 77 7.33 24.44 -10.37
C LEU A 77 6.42 25.60 -10.75
N ASP A 78 7.04 26.77 -10.83
CA ASP A 78 6.46 27.98 -11.40
C ASP A 78 6.49 27.98 -12.94
N THR A 79 6.82 26.84 -13.57
CA THR A 79 6.75 26.66 -15.03
C THR A 79 5.92 25.45 -15.39
N ASN A 80 5.47 25.40 -16.64
CA ASN A 80 4.74 24.28 -17.20
C ASN A 80 5.66 23.06 -17.33
N VAL A 81 5.08 21.89 -17.07
CA VAL A 81 5.79 20.62 -17.11
C VAL A 81 5.02 19.64 -17.99
N THR A 82 5.75 18.95 -18.86
CA THR A 82 5.19 17.84 -19.63
C THR A 82 5.62 16.54 -18.98
N VAL A 83 4.69 15.82 -18.35
CA VAL A 83 4.94 14.48 -17.82
C VAL A 83 5.01 13.53 -19.00
N GLN A 84 6.20 13.05 -19.34
CA GLN A 84 6.41 12.11 -20.45
C GLN A 84 5.89 10.70 -20.13
N SER A 85 6.16 10.24 -18.91
CA SER A 85 5.72 8.90 -18.50
C SER A 85 5.66 8.78 -16.99
N VAL A 86 4.71 7.97 -16.54
CA VAL A 86 4.74 7.42 -15.19
C VAL A 86 5.02 5.94 -15.32
N THR A 87 6.02 5.43 -14.59
CA THR A 87 6.40 4.03 -14.59
C THR A 87 6.14 3.43 -13.21
N ILE A 88 5.47 2.29 -13.16
CA ILE A 88 5.09 1.63 -11.91
C ILE A 88 5.44 0.16 -11.98
N ASP A 89 6.40 -0.29 -11.16
CA ASP A 89 6.92 -1.66 -11.14
C ASP A 89 7.20 -2.25 -12.55
N SER A 90 7.60 -1.42 -13.52
CA SER A 90 7.88 -1.71 -14.94
C SER A 90 6.73 -1.55 -15.95
N THR A 91 5.53 -1.15 -15.52
CA THR A 91 4.44 -0.73 -16.43
C THR A 91 4.55 0.75 -16.71
N VAL A 92 4.62 1.14 -18.00
CA VAL A 92 4.71 2.55 -18.44
C VAL A 92 3.31 3.08 -18.77
N VAL A 93 3.08 4.34 -18.43
CA VAL A 93 1.80 5.04 -18.51
C VAL A 93 1.95 6.34 -19.27
N GLU A 94 0.89 6.71 -20.01
CA GLU A 94 0.82 7.87 -20.91
C GLU A 94 1.05 9.25 -20.27
N VAL A 95 1.29 10.18 -21.21
CA VAL A 95 1.72 11.56 -21.08
C VAL A 95 0.62 12.46 -20.51
N LEU A 96 0.98 13.41 -19.66
CA LEU A 96 0.09 14.48 -19.18
C LEU A 96 0.82 15.83 -19.18
N GLU A 97 0.19 16.86 -19.72
CA GLU A 97 0.65 18.24 -19.54
C GLU A 97 0.11 18.81 -18.23
N LEU A 98 1.00 19.38 -17.41
CA LEU A 98 0.69 20.03 -16.16
C LEU A 98 1.13 21.50 -16.23
N ASN A 99 0.19 22.43 -16.10
CA ASN A 99 0.56 23.85 -15.98
C ASN A 99 1.26 24.13 -14.64
N ALA A 100 1.97 25.25 -14.55
CA ALA A 100 2.60 25.73 -13.33
C ALA A 100 1.62 25.75 -12.15
N GLY A 101 2.01 25.13 -11.03
CA GLY A 101 1.22 25.09 -9.79
C GLY A 101 -0.13 24.35 -9.89
N GLN A 102 -0.40 23.62 -10.97
CA GLN A 102 -1.63 22.83 -11.09
C GLN A 102 -1.45 21.40 -10.60
N ASP A 103 -2.50 20.92 -9.93
CA ASP A 103 -2.73 19.50 -9.70
C ASP A 103 -3.37 18.91 -10.96
N GLY A 104 -2.78 17.86 -11.52
CA GLY A 104 -3.40 17.05 -12.56
C GLY A 104 -3.67 15.64 -12.05
N SER A 105 -4.71 15.02 -12.59
CA SER A 105 -5.02 13.62 -12.31
C SER A 105 -4.67 12.78 -13.52
N LEU A 106 -3.73 11.84 -13.38
CA LEU A 106 -3.53 10.79 -14.35
C LEU A 106 -4.64 9.76 -14.15
N SER A 107 -5.58 9.75 -15.08
CA SER A 107 -6.73 8.87 -15.04
C SER A 107 -6.37 7.49 -15.58
N SER A 108 -6.49 6.49 -14.70
CA SER A 108 -6.60 5.06 -14.99
C SER A 108 -5.48 4.44 -15.84
N VAL A 109 -4.51 3.85 -15.15
CA VAL A 109 -3.50 2.97 -15.72
C VAL A 109 -3.95 1.53 -15.56
N ALA A 110 -4.35 0.88 -16.66
CA ALA A 110 -4.60 -0.55 -16.63
C ALA A 110 -3.26 -1.33 -16.61
N GLY A 111 -3.21 -2.46 -15.90
CA GLY A 111 -2.08 -3.39 -15.94
C GLY A 111 -0.94 -3.11 -14.95
N VAL A 112 -1.20 -2.34 -13.89
CA VAL A 112 -0.20 -2.05 -12.83
C VAL A 112 -0.09 -3.18 -11.80
N ALA A 113 -1.11 -4.05 -11.71
CA ALA A 113 -1.13 -5.15 -10.73
C ALA A 113 -1.34 -6.53 -11.37
N THR A 114 -0.73 -7.53 -10.74
CA THR A 114 -1.19 -8.92 -10.76
C THR A 114 -2.44 -9.04 -9.89
N ALA A 115 -3.40 -9.88 -10.27
CA ALA A 115 -4.67 -10.08 -9.54
C ALA A 115 -4.49 -10.08 -8.00
N ALA A 116 -5.15 -9.14 -7.33
CA ALA A 116 -5.13 -8.98 -5.88
C ALA A 116 -6.56 -8.95 -5.33
N THR A 117 -6.73 -9.20 -4.03
CA THR A 117 -8.04 -9.13 -3.39
C THR A 117 -8.28 -7.72 -2.86
N VAL A 118 -9.52 -7.22 -2.96
CA VAL A 118 -9.91 -5.95 -2.33
C VAL A 118 -9.54 -5.97 -0.84
N GLY A 119 -8.89 -4.91 -0.37
CA GLY A 119 -8.43 -4.77 1.01
C GLY A 119 -7.01 -5.29 1.28
N ASP A 120 -6.41 -6.05 0.35
CA ASP A 120 -4.99 -6.41 0.41
C ASP A 120 -4.12 -5.16 0.37
N CYS A 121 -2.94 -5.25 0.95
CA CYS A 121 -2.00 -4.13 0.97
C CYS A 121 -1.08 -4.17 -0.23
N TYR A 122 -0.75 -3.01 -0.77
CA TYR A 122 0.29 -2.86 -1.78
C TYR A 122 1.34 -1.84 -1.35
N THR A 123 2.52 -2.00 -1.92
CA THR A 123 3.56 -0.98 -2.00
C THR A 123 4.13 -1.05 -3.40
N LYS A 124 4.12 0.08 -4.11
CA LYS A 124 4.50 0.19 -5.51
C LYS A 124 5.52 1.30 -5.68
N THR A 125 6.56 1.04 -6.47
CA THR A 125 7.53 2.08 -6.84
C THR A 125 6.99 2.85 -8.02
N VAL A 126 6.95 4.17 -7.91
CA VAL A 126 6.48 5.09 -8.95
C VAL A 126 7.63 5.97 -9.39
N THR A 127 7.91 5.99 -10.69
CA THR A 127 8.86 6.90 -11.31
C THR A 127 8.14 7.78 -12.31
N ILE A 128 8.13 9.08 -12.07
CA ILE A 128 7.57 10.10 -12.95
C ILE A 128 8.74 10.70 -13.74
N THR A 129 8.69 10.58 -15.06
CA THR A 129 9.63 11.25 -15.97
C THR A 129 8.93 12.44 -16.60
N TYR A 130 9.56 13.62 -16.54
CA TYR A 130 8.96 14.85 -16.99
C TYR A 130 10.00 15.82 -17.57
N ASP A 131 9.51 16.74 -18.40
CA ASP A 131 10.29 17.79 -19.05
C ASP A 131 9.85 19.15 -18.54
N THR A 132 10.80 20.07 -18.53
CA THR A 132 10.59 21.50 -18.31
C THR A 132 11.02 22.25 -19.56
N ASP A 133 10.74 23.54 -19.66
CA ASP A 133 11.21 24.35 -20.80
C ASP A 133 12.75 24.43 -20.95
N LEU A 134 13.50 23.99 -19.92
CA LEU A 134 14.96 24.11 -19.85
C LEU A 134 15.70 22.77 -19.83
N VAL A 135 15.07 21.72 -19.31
CA VAL A 135 15.70 20.41 -19.08
C VAL A 135 14.69 19.31 -19.34
N ASP A 136 15.11 18.36 -20.16
CA ASP A 136 14.35 17.15 -20.51
C ASP A 136 14.79 15.95 -19.67
N GLY A 137 13.89 14.98 -19.50
CA GLY A 137 14.15 13.68 -18.90
C GLY A 137 14.39 13.73 -17.39
N LEU A 138 13.87 14.75 -16.70
CA LEU A 138 13.92 14.82 -15.25
C LEU A 138 13.08 13.69 -14.65
N LYS A 139 13.55 13.16 -13.50
CA LYS A 139 12.90 12.03 -12.84
C LYS A 139 12.61 12.34 -11.39
N SER A 140 11.40 11.96 -10.99
CA SER A 140 10.94 11.96 -9.61
C SER A 140 10.52 10.53 -9.26
N THR A 141 11.16 9.94 -8.26
CA THR A 141 10.89 8.55 -7.87
C THR A 141 10.51 8.48 -6.41
N GLY A 142 9.54 7.63 -6.11
CA GLY A 142 9.15 7.32 -4.75
C GLY A 142 8.31 6.06 -4.70
N THR A 143 7.68 5.86 -3.56
CA THR A 143 6.80 4.71 -3.29
C THR A 143 5.42 5.20 -2.90
N ILE A 144 4.40 4.49 -3.35
CA ILE A 144 3.04 4.63 -2.86
C ILE A 144 2.64 3.34 -2.15
N SER A 145 2.00 3.46 -1.00
CA SER A 145 1.47 2.33 -0.24
C SER A 145 0.00 2.57 0.08
N GLY A 146 -0.78 1.49 0.11
CA GLY A 146 -2.18 1.57 0.45
C GLY A 146 -2.86 0.21 0.42
N ARG A 147 -4.19 0.23 0.27
CA ARG A 147 -5.01 -0.97 0.10
C ARG A 147 -5.64 -1.00 -1.29
N TYR A 148 -5.76 -2.19 -1.85
CA TYR A 148 -6.52 -2.38 -3.08
C TYR A 148 -7.98 -1.98 -2.84
N ALA A 149 -8.50 -1.14 -3.74
CA ALA A 149 -9.89 -0.70 -3.77
C ALA A 149 -10.78 -1.72 -4.49
#